data_AF-A0A954YZK2-F1
#
_entry.id   AF-A0A954YZK2-F1
#
_cell.length_a   1.000
_cell.length_b   1.000
_cell.length_c   1.000
_cell.angle_alpha   90.00
_cell.angle_beta   90.00
_cell.angle_gamma   90.00
#
_symmetry.space_group_name_H-M   'P 1'
#
loop_
_entity.id
_entity.type
_entity.pdbx_description
1 polymer ?
#
loop_
_entity_poly.entity_id
_entity_poly.type
_entity_poly.pdbx_seq_one_letter_code
_entity_poly.pdbx_strand_id
1 'polypeptide(L)'
;MTFSQAAYNPEMDPALRQLTKNLARLATNDDISGDWPEASIQHLTDAGAWAWIIPERFGGIQLDPVSMVRGYEAVGAGSLACLLILS
;
A
#
# COMPACT_ATOMS: atom_id res chain seq x y z
N MET A 1 -18.61 -24.63 -6.72
CA MET A 1 -17.66 -23.49 -6.72
C MET A 1 -16.84 -23.60 -5.45
N THR A 2 -15.61 -24.06 -5.55
CA THR A 2 -14.69 -24.12 -4.40
C THR A 2 -14.03 -22.76 -4.31
N PHE A 3 -14.37 -21.96 -3.30
CA PHE A 3 -13.62 -20.74 -2.99
C PHE A 3 -12.21 -21.17 -2.60
N SER A 4 -11.24 -20.95 -3.48
CA SER A 4 -9.82 -21.12 -3.16
C SER A 4 -9.52 -20.18 -2.00
N GLN A 5 -9.05 -20.73 -0.88
CA GLN A 5 -8.55 -19.93 0.24
C GLN A 5 -7.38 -19.09 -0.28
N ALA A 6 -7.61 -17.79 -0.47
CA ALA A 6 -6.52 -16.85 -0.64
C ALA A 6 -5.72 -16.87 0.66
N ALA A 7 -4.49 -17.40 0.60
CA ALA A 7 -3.64 -17.56 1.77
C ALA A 7 -3.09 -16.18 2.13
N TYR A 8 -3.80 -15.50 3.04
CA TYR A 8 -3.32 -14.32 3.74
C TYR A 8 -1.87 -14.50 4.20
N ASN A 9 -1.04 -13.49 3.98
CA ASN A 9 0.33 -13.45 4.50
C ASN A 9 0.41 -12.60 5.80
N PRO A 10 0.36 -13.22 7.00
CA PRO A 10 0.46 -12.51 8.28
C PRO A 10 1.79 -11.80 8.53
N GLU A 11 2.85 -12.17 7.81
CA GLU A 11 4.17 -11.59 8.01
C GLU A 11 4.25 -10.14 7.52
N MET A 12 3.29 -9.70 6.69
CA MET A 12 3.23 -8.33 6.18
C MET A 12 2.73 -7.32 7.24
N ASP A 13 2.01 -7.77 8.26
CA ASP A 13 1.33 -6.90 9.23
C ASP A 13 2.23 -5.86 9.90
N PRO A 14 3.44 -6.18 10.39
CA PRO A 14 4.35 -5.18 10.95
C PRO A 14 4.79 -4.14 9.90
N ALA A 15 5.06 -4.57 8.67
CA ALA A 15 5.49 -3.69 7.58
C ALA A 15 4.35 -2.73 7.18
N LEU A 16 3.12 -3.25 7.06
CA LEU A 16 1.94 -2.44 6.77
C LEU A 16 1.67 -1.41 7.86
N ARG A 17 1.76 -1.80 9.14
CA ARG A 17 1.66 -0.85 10.26
C ARG A 17 2.72 0.24 10.21
N GLN A 18 3.94 -0.09 9.81
CA GLN A 18 5.01 0.90 9.68
C GLN A 18 4.74 1.85 8.50
N LEU A 19 4.28 1.32 7.36
CA LEU A 19 3.89 2.12 6.21
C LEU A 19 2.77 3.11 6.58
N THR A 20 1.71 2.65 7.25
CA THR A 20 0.63 3.52 7.74
C THR A 20 1.15 4.67 8.59
N LYS A 21 2.05 4.39 9.56
CA LYS A 21 2.65 5.43 10.41
C LYS A 21 3.49 6.43 9.63
N ASN A 22 4.25 5.95 8.65
CA ASN A 22 5.09 6.80 7.81
C ASN A 22 4.25 7.78 6.98
N LEU A 23 3.17 7.29 6.36
CA LEU A 23 2.24 8.09 5.56
C LEU A 23 1.45 9.07 6.44
N ALA A 24 0.90 8.60 7.57
CA ALA A 24 0.12 9.43 8.49
C ALA A 24 0.91 10.63 9.05
N ARG A 25 2.23 10.46 9.24
CA ARG A 25 3.12 11.54 9.70
C ARG A 25 3.24 12.69 8.70
N LEU A 26 3.04 12.42 7.40
CA LEU A 26 3.21 13.38 6.31
C LEU A 26 1.87 13.95 5.84
N ALA A 27 0.79 13.16 5.95
CA ALA A 27 -0.52 13.45 5.40
C ALA A 27 -1.05 14.86 5.71
N THR A 28 -0.96 15.33 6.96
CA THR A 28 -1.45 16.68 7.31
C THR A 28 -0.73 17.80 6.55
N ASN A 29 0.59 17.68 6.36
CA ASN A 29 1.33 18.69 5.61
C ASN A 29 0.99 18.62 4.12
N ASP A 30 0.90 17.41 3.57
CA ASP A 30 0.54 17.18 2.17
C ASP A 30 -0.87 17.75 1.88
N ASP A 31 -1.83 17.51 2.77
CA ASP A 31 -3.21 18.03 2.66
C ASP A 31 -3.28 19.57 2.74
N ILE A 32 -2.47 20.20 3.61
CA ILE A 32 -2.46 21.66 3.77
C ILE A 32 -1.77 22.35 2.60
N SER A 33 -0.63 21.81 2.16
CA SER A 33 0.18 22.39 1.10
C SER A 33 -0.45 22.21 -0.29
N GLY A 34 -1.07 21.06 -0.53
CA GLY A 34 -1.59 20.67 -1.85
C GLY A 34 -0.48 20.34 -2.85
N ASP A 35 0.77 20.25 -2.40
CA ASP A 35 1.92 19.89 -3.23
C ASP A 35 1.93 18.38 -3.53
N TRP A 36 2.70 17.98 -4.53
CA TRP A 36 2.93 16.57 -4.81
C TRP A 36 3.61 15.88 -3.62
N PRO A 37 3.06 14.77 -3.08
CA PRO A 37 3.49 14.18 -1.81
C PRO A 37 4.73 13.27 -1.99
N GLU A 38 5.83 13.82 -2.49
CA GLU A 38 7.04 13.08 -2.91
C GLU A 38 7.58 12.14 -1.81
N ALA A 39 7.64 12.62 -0.56
CA ALA A 39 8.13 11.80 0.55
C ALA A 39 7.20 10.63 0.87
N SER A 40 5.88 10.82 0.76
CA SER A 40 4.89 9.77 0.95
C SER A 40 4.97 8.74 -0.20
N ILE A 41 5.21 9.20 -1.43
CA ILE A 41 5.45 8.35 -2.60
C ILE A 41 6.71 7.50 -2.44
N GLN A 42 7.80 8.04 -1.89
CA GLN A 42 9.00 7.26 -1.61
C GLN A 42 8.72 6.11 -0.63
N HIS A 43 7.89 6.33 0.39
CA HIS A 43 7.49 5.26 1.31
C HIS A 43 6.68 4.15 0.64
N LEU A 44 5.84 4.46 -0.36
CA LEU A 44 5.17 3.44 -1.18
C LEU A 44 6.16 2.66 -2.04
N THR A 45 7.15 3.35 -2.62
CA THR A 45 8.21 2.73 -3.41
C THR A 45 9.04 1.77 -2.59
N ASP A 46 9.48 2.19 -1.40
CA ASP A 46 10.27 1.35 -0.48
C ASP A 46 9.48 0.13 0.00
N ALA A 47 8.15 0.24 0.10
CA ALA A 47 7.26 -0.87 0.44
C ALA A 47 6.98 -1.81 -0.76
N GLY A 48 7.48 -1.50 -1.95
CA GLY A 48 7.21 -2.26 -3.18
C GLY A 48 5.76 -2.18 -3.64
N ALA A 49 5.00 -1.16 -3.21
CA ALA A 49 3.55 -1.09 -3.40
C ALA A 49 3.13 -1.13 -4.88
N TRP A 50 3.94 -0.53 -5.76
CA TRP A 50 3.71 -0.50 -7.21
C TRP A 50 3.67 -1.89 -7.87
N ALA A 51 4.28 -2.90 -7.24
CA ALA A 51 4.34 -4.26 -7.76
C ALA A 51 3.19 -5.15 -7.27
N TRP A 52 2.37 -4.69 -6.31
CA TRP A 52 1.37 -5.53 -5.64
C TRP A 52 0.35 -6.16 -6.58
N ILE A 53 -0.15 -5.40 -7.57
CA ILE A 53 -1.15 -5.88 -8.54
C ILE A 53 -0.56 -6.43 -9.84
N ILE A 54 0.74 -6.23 -10.03
CA ILE A 54 1.40 -6.56 -11.28
C ILE A 54 1.67 -8.07 -11.29
N PRO A 55 1.31 -8.78 -12.37
CA PRO A 55 1.62 -10.21 -12.50
C PRO A 55 3.12 -10.52 -12.41
N GLU A 56 3.46 -11.66 -11.81
CA GLU A 56 4.86 -12.12 -11.67
C GLU A 56 5.59 -12.23 -13.01
N ARG A 57 4.89 -12.58 -14.09
CA ARG A 57 5.46 -12.65 -15.46
C ARG A 57 6.00 -11.30 -15.98
N PHE A 58 5.64 -10.19 -15.33
CA PHE A 58 6.15 -8.85 -15.61
C PHE A 58 7.05 -8.32 -14.48
N GLY A 59 7.48 -9.19 -13.56
CA GLY A 59 8.32 -8.82 -12.42
C GLY A 59 7.57 -8.26 -11.21
N GLY A 60 6.23 -8.38 -11.19
CA GLY A 60 5.41 -7.97 -10.05
C GLY A 60 5.30 -9.04 -8.96
N ILE A 61 4.55 -8.72 -7.91
CA ILE A 61 4.30 -9.63 -6.77
C ILE A 61 2.98 -10.38 -6.93
N GLN A 62 2.00 -9.77 -7.60
CA GLN A 62 0.65 -10.32 -7.77
C GLN A 62 0.07 -10.87 -6.46
N LEU A 63 -0.02 -10.00 -5.45
CA LEU A 63 -0.56 -10.35 -4.13
C LEU A 63 -1.92 -11.04 -4.28
N ASP A 64 -2.19 -11.99 -3.38
CA ASP A 64 -3.52 -12.54 -3.26
C ASP A 64 -4.52 -11.44 -2.86
N PRO A 65 -5.82 -11.61 -3.18
CA PRO A 65 -6.81 -10.56 -2.94
C PRO A 65 -6.89 -10.07 -1.48
N VAL A 66 -6.67 -10.95 -0.50
CA VAL A 66 -6.76 -10.56 0.93
C VAL A 66 -5.56 -9.69 1.31
N SER A 67 -4.35 -10.11 0.95
CA SER A 67 -3.14 -9.32 1.21
C SER A 67 -3.15 -7.99 0.46
N MET A 68 -3.68 -7.96 -0.77
CA MET A 68 -3.84 -6.72 -1.55
C MET A 68 -4.79 -5.73 -0.85
N VAL A 69 -5.97 -6.18 -0.43
CA VAL A 69 -6.94 -5.32 0.28
C VAL A 69 -6.35 -4.80 1.59
N ARG A 70 -5.60 -5.62 2.35
CA ARG A 70 -4.91 -5.18 3.56
C ARG A 70 -3.83 -4.14 3.27
N GLY A 71 -3.08 -4.30 2.18
CA GLY A 71 -2.12 -3.30 1.73
C GLY A 71 -2.79 -1.96 1.45
N TYR A 72 -3.90 -1.95 0.70
CA TYR A 72 -4.66 -0.75 0.39
C TYR A 72 -5.33 -0.12 1.62
N GLU A 73 -5.86 -0.94 2.54
CA GLU A 73 -6.38 -0.47 3.82
C GLU A 73 -5.28 0.24 4.63
N ALA A 74 -4.09 -0.33 4.70
CA ALA A 74 -2.96 0.25 5.42
C ALA A 74 -2.49 1.57 4.80
N VAL A 75 -2.45 1.67 3.47
CA VAL A 75 -2.13 2.92 2.76
C VAL A 75 -3.21 3.96 3.01
N GLY A 76 -4.48 3.62 2.81
CA GLY A 76 -5.61 4.53 3.01
C GLY A 76 -5.76 5.02 4.44
N ALA A 77 -5.47 4.18 5.43
CA ALA A 77 -5.43 4.57 6.84
C ALA A 77 -4.32 5.58 7.15
N GLY A 78 -3.24 5.59 6.36
CA GLY A 78 -2.14 6.55 6.50
C GLY A 78 -2.36 7.83 5.69
N SER A 79 -2.78 7.71 4.44
CA SER A 79 -3.10 8.82 3.54
C SER A 79 -4.04 8.34 2.43
N LEU A 80 -5.25 8.89 2.39
CA LEU A 80 -6.21 8.60 1.32
C LEU A 80 -5.75 9.16 -0.04
N ALA A 81 -5.04 10.29 -0.05
CA ALA A 81 -4.45 10.83 -1.29
C ALA A 81 -3.42 9.86 -1.90
N CYS A 82 -2.56 9.26 -1.06
CA CYS A 82 -1.60 8.26 -1.53
C CYS A 82 -2.29 6.97 -2.02
N LEU A 83 -3.36 6.53 -1.37
CA LEU A 83 -4.14 5.40 -1.87
C LEU A 83 -4.74 5.70 -3.25
N LEU A 84 -5.31 6.90 -3.45
CA LEU A 84 -5.85 7.33 -4.73
C LEU A 84 -4.79 7.30 -5.85
N ILE A 85 -3.55 7.68 -5.55
CA ILE A 85 -2.45 7.64 -6.53
C ILE A 85 -2.03 6.20 -6.87
N LEU A 86 -2.08 5.30 -5.89
CA LEU A 86 -1.62 3.92 -6.04
C LEU A 86 -2.63 3.02 -6.79
N SER A 87 -3.93 3.29 -6.67
CA SER A 87 -5.03 2.38 -7.08
C SER A 87 -5.60 2.64 -8.46
#